data_AF-A0A1V5TDY4-F1
#
_entry.id   AF-A0A1V5TDY4-F1
#
_cell.length_a   1.000
_cell.length_b   1.000
_cell.length_c   1.000
_cell.angle_alpha   90.00
_cell.angle_beta   90.00
_cell.angle_gamma   90.00
#
_symmetry.space_group_name_H-M   'P 1'
#
loop_
_entity.id
_entity.type
_entity.pdbx_description
1 polymer ?
#
loop_
_entity_poly.entity_id
_entity_poly.type
_entity_poly.pdbx_seq_one_letter_code
_entity_poly.pdbx_strand_id
1 'polypeptide(L)'
;MKLLKHKTSMMEYLINHSQSIIIAGGFLTLCGGYLTYLKSEKDSNTTNQKLADGINKTQQVIDLTNKVNHLNKSNETLLKTNIDLTNLNNSLIQKNLEVSAGIDKSTGKINSYITGANSFCFMGILFPTIDNETEGVFYFNTIGDFPLKDIHVKILDLDYIQTGVFKNMFDIEKSFEIQTLKPNKITITQFPVKLNKEKQNNFKIILSTNAGDFIQESKYRYVKDRWLTADRVLNAKTKETLLQRVDPQFGDPQNIFEK
;
A
#
# COMPACT_ATOMS: atom_id res chain seq x y z
N MET A 1 133.30 43.51 7.52
CA MET A 1 133.21 43.73 6.06
C MET A 1 132.08 42.86 5.53
N LYS A 2 131.10 43.48 4.84
CA LYS A 2 129.94 42.87 4.12
C LYS A 2 128.87 42.14 4.96
N LEU A 3 127.89 42.86 5.53
CA LEU A 3 126.48 42.38 5.72
C LEU A 3 125.50 43.39 6.36
N LEU A 4 125.90 44.64 6.62
CA LEU A 4 125.02 45.65 7.25
C LEU A 4 124.58 46.79 6.33
N LYS A 5 124.88 46.72 5.01
CA LYS A 5 124.59 47.81 4.06
C LYS A 5 123.40 47.59 3.12
N HIS A 6 122.61 46.52 3.31
CA HIS A 6 121.44 46.24 2.46
C HIS A 6 120.07 46.48 3.15
N LYS A 7 120.05 46.65 4.49
CA LYS A 7 118.82 46.86 5.27
C LYS A 7 118.31 48.31 5.27
N THR A 8 119.17 49.30 5.04
CA THR A 8 118.78 50.73 5.03
C THR A 8 118.05 51.14 3.75
N SER A 9 118.30 50.47 2.61
CA SER A 9 117.60 50.75 1.35
C SER A 9 116.12 50.31 1.34
N MET A 10 115.77 49.26 2.08
CA MET A 10 114.38 48.78 2.15
C MET A 10 113.52 49.60 3.13
N MET A 11 114.12 50.10 4.22
CA MET A 11 113.45 50.98 5.19
C MET A 11 113.19 52.37 4.63
N GLU A 12 114.14 52.98 3.90
CA GLU A 12 113.88 54.26 3.20
C GLU A 12 112.85 54.10 2.07
N TYR A 13 112.83 52.98 1.36
CA TYR A 13 111.82 52.69 0.34
C TYR A 13 110.41 52.56 0.96
N LEU A 14 110.30 51.85 2.08
CA LEU A 14 109.06 51.72 2.84
C LEU A 14 108.62 53.04 3.48
N ILE A 15 109.54 53.92 3.90
CA ILE A 15 109.20 55.24 4.46
C ILE A 15 108.73 56.19 3.34
N ASN A 16 109.44 56.26 2.20
CA ASN A 16 109.04 57.10 1.06
C ASN A 16 107.77 56.61 0.36
N HIS A 17 107.45 55.30 0.43
CA HIS A 17 106.22 54.72 -0.13
C HIS A 17 105.20 54.35 0.96
N SER A 18 105.44 54.68 2.24
CA SER A 18 104.53 54.34 3.35
C SER A 18 103.17 54.97 3.16
N GLN A 19 103.13 56.23 2.70
CA GLN A 19 101.90 56.91 2.34
C GLN A 19 101.18 56.19 1.20
N SER A 20 101.90 55.74 0.17
CA SER A 20 101.34 54.99 -0.96
C SER A 20 100.78 53.62 -0.53
N ILE A 21 101.44 52.93 0.40
CA ILE A 21 100.98 51.64 0.95
C ILE A 21 99.74 51.83 1.84
N ILE A 22 99.72 52.88 2.67
CA ILE A 22 98.55 53.23 3.50
C ILE A 22 97.36 53.63 2.62
N ILE A 23 97.59 54.42 1.57
CA ILE A 23 96.57 54.79 0.59
C ILE A 23 96.06 53.56 -0.16
N ALA A 24 96.94 52.66 -0.60
CA ALA A 24 96.56 51.41 -1.27
C ALA A 24 95.77 50.47 -0.34
N GLY A 25 96.18 50.35 0.93
CA GLY A 25 95.45 49.58 1.94
C GLY A 25 94.08 50.18 2.27
N GLY A 26 93.98 51.50 2.38
CA GLY A 26 92.71 52.21 2.55
C GLY A 26 91.77 52.02 1.35
N PHE A 27 92.31 52.11 0.13
CA PHE A 27 91.55 51.87 -1.10
C PHE A 27 91.07 50.42 -1.20
N LEU A 28 91.92 49.43 -0.89
CA LEU A 28 91.53 48.01 -0.84
C LEU A 28 90.44 47.75 0.20
N THR A 29 90.50 48.41 1.35
CA THR A 29 89.49 48.27 2.41
C THR A 29 88.15 48.87 1.98
N LEU A 30 88.17 50.02 1.30
CA LEU A 30 86.97 50.64 0.73
C LEU A 30 86.36 49.79 -0.40
N CYS A 31 87.19 49.26 -1.30
CA CYS A 31 86.75 48.35 -2.36
C CYS A 31 86.18 47.05 -1.78
N GLY A 32 86.84 46.47 -0.77
CA GLY A 32 86.36 45.29 -0.05
C GLY A 32 85.02 45.55 0.62
N GLY A 33 84.89 46.67 1.36
CA GLY A 33 83.63 47.09 1.98
C GLY A 33 82.49 47.27 0.97
N TYR A 34 82.76 47.91 -0.17
CA TYR A 34 81.78 48.11 -1.23
C TYR A 34 81.32 46.80 -1.87
N LEU A 35 82.24 45.87 -2.18
CA LEU A 35 81.89 44.54 -2.71
C LEU A 35 81.09 43.71 -1.70
N THR A 36 81.43 43.81 -0.41
CA THR A 36 80.71 43.10 0.66
C THR A 36 79.31 43.67 0.83
N TYR A 37 79.15 44.99 0.74
CA TYR A 37 77.86 45.67 0.73
C TYR A 37 76.99 45.24 -0.45
N LEU A 38 77.52 45.25 -1.68
CA LEU A 38 76.80 44.81 -2.87
C LEU A 38 76.37 43.35 -2.80
N LYS A 39 77.22 42.48 -2.24
CA LYS A 39 76.88 41.06 -2.04
C LYS A 39 75.79 40.91 -0.97
N SER A 40 75.89 41.63 0.13
CA SER A 40 74.87 41.64 1.19
C SER A 40 73.53 42.17 0.70
N GLU A 41 73.51 43.20 -0.15
CA GLU A 41 72.30 43.74 -0.74
C GLU A 41 71.64 42.74 -1.69
N LYS A 42 72.44 42.06 -2.53
CA LYS A 42 71.95 41.00 -3.41
C LYS A 42 71.40 39.81 -2.64
N ASP A 43 72.07 39.38 -1.59
CA ASP A 43 71.63 38.27 -0.74
C ASP A 43 70.37 38.65 0.06
N SER A 44 70.27 39.89 0.57
CA SER A 44 69.07 40.43 1.22
C SER A 44 67.88 40.46 0.25
N ASN A 45 68.07 40.96 -0.96
CA ASN A 45 67.02 41.00 -1.98
C ASN A 45 66.55 39.60 -2.39
N THR A 46 67.48 38.65 -2.53
CA THR A 46 67.15 37.25 -2.85
C THR A 46 66.40 36.58 -1.70
N THR A 47 66.76 36.89 -0.45
CA THR A 47 66.09 36.36 0.75
C THR A 47 64.68 36.93 0.89
N ASN A 48 64.51 38.24 0.64
CA ASN A 48 63.22 38.91 0.65
C ASN A 48 62.29 38.40 -0.45
N GLN A 49 62.80 38.12 -1.65
CA GLN A 49 62.02 37.47 -2.71
C GLN A 49 61.57 36.05 -2.30
N LYS A 50 62.48 35.23 -1.77
CA LYS A 50 62.12 33.88 -1.28
C LYS A 50 61.07 33.93 -0.17
N LEU A 51 61.17 34.92 0.72
CA LEU A 51 60.18 35.14 1.78
C LEU A 51 58.82 35.55 1.19
N ALA A 52 58.80 36.49 0.24
CA ALA A 52 57.57 36.90 -0.45
C ALA A 52 56.91 35.72 -1.20
N ASP A 53 57.70 34.89 -1.89
CA ASP A 53 57.22 33.67 -2.54
C ASP A 53 56.66 32.65 -1.53
N GLY A 54 57.31 32.51 -0.36
CA GLY A 54 56.84 31.67 0.74
C GLY A 54 55.51 32.16 1.33
N ILE A 55 55.35 33.48 1.50
CA ILE A 55 54.11 34.10 1.95
C ILE A 55 52.99 33.86 0.93
N ASN A 56 53.26 34.06 -0.37
CA ASN A 56 52.29 33.80 -1.43
C ASN A 56 51.84 32.33 -1.47
N LYS A 57 52.77 31.37 -1.32
CA LYS A 57 52.43 29.95 -1.21
C LYS A 57 51.59 29.65 0.03
N THR A 58 51.91 30.27 1.17
CA THR A 58 51.13 30.09 2.41
C THR A 58 49.71 30.62 2.23
N GLN A 59 49.54 31.78 1.58
CA GLN A 59 48.23 32.33 1.27
C GLN A 59 47.42 31.40 0.36
N GLN A 60 48.04 30.85 -0.69
CA GLN A 60 47.40 29.86 -1.55
C GLN A 60 46.95 28.61 -0.77
N VAL A 61 47.77 28.13 0.17
CA VAL A 61 47.41 26.99 1.02
C VAL A 61 46.23 27.33 1.94
N ILE A 62 46.18 28.55 2.50
CA ILE A 62 45.04 29.02 3.31
C ILE A 62 43.77 29.07 2.47
N ASP A 63 43.82 29.64 1.26
CA ASP A 63 42.67 29.74 0.36
C ASP A 63 42.17 28.35 -0.07
N LEU A 64 43.09 27.43 -0.37
CA LEU A 64 42.76 26.04 -0.69
C LEU A 64 42.12 25.32 0.51
N THR A 65 42.64 25.55 1.72
CA THR A 65 42.09 25.00 2.96
C THR A 65 40.67 25.51 3.21
N ASN A 66 40.42 26.80 3.02
CA ASN A 66 39.09 27.39 3.14
C ASN A 66 38.12 26.80 2.11
N LYS A 67 38.57 26.59 0.87
CA LYS A 67 37.78 25.93 -0.17
C LYS A 67 37.45 24.49 0.17
N VAL A 68 38.40 23.71 0.68
CA VAL A 68 38.18 22.33 1.14
C VAL A 68 37.17 22.29 2.29
N ASN A 69 37.29 23.20 3.26
CA ASN A 69 36.34 23.28 4.38
C ASN A 69 34.93 23.63 3.91
N HIS A 70 34.80 24.54 2.95
CA HIS A 70 33.50 24.87 2.34
C HIS A 70 32.90 23.66 1.59
N LEU A 71 33.71 22.95 0.81
CA LEU A 71 33.28 21.75 0.10
C LEU A 71 32.83 20.64 1.06
N ASN A 72 33.55 20.45 2.17
CA ASN A 72 33.16 19.46 3.19
C ASN A 72 31.81 19.79 3.82
N LYS A 73 31.58 21.06 4.20
CA LYS A 73 30.27 21.50 4.72
C LYS A 73 29.14 21.31 3.69
N SER A 74 29.42 21.59 2.42
CA SER A 74 28.45 21.35 1.34
C SER A 74 28.13 19.85 1.18
N ASN A 75 29.14 18.99 1.24
CA ASN A 75 28.95 17.54 1.17
C ASN A 75 28.15 17.00 2.36
N GLU A 76 28.43 17.46 3.58
CA GLU A 76 27.64 17.10 4.76
C GLU A 76 26.16 17.48 4.61
N THR A 77 25.89 18.67 4.06
CA THR A 77 24.52 19.14 3.80
C THR A 77 23.82 18.30 2.73
N LEU A 78 24.53 17.91 1.67
CA LEU A 78 23.99 17.04 0.62
C LEU A 78 23.70 15.63 1.16
N LEU A 79 24.58 15.07 1.99
CA LEU A 79 24.37 13.78 2.63
C LEU A 79 23.13 13.80 3.54
N LYS A 80 22.97 14.86 4.34
CA LYS A 80 21.79 15.04 5.18
C LYS A 80 20.50 15.10 4.34
N THR A 81 20.50 15.93 3.29
CA THR A 81 19.35 16.03 2.37
C THR A 81 19.02 14.68 1.71
N ASN A 82 20.03 13.90 1.30
CA ASN A 82 19.81 12.57 0.73
C ASN A 82 19.21 11.57 1.73
N ILE A 83 19.63 11.63 3.00
CA ILE A 83 19.04 10.81 4.07
C ILE A 83 17.58 11.21 4.28
N ASP A 84 17.29 12.51 4.35
CA ASP A 84 15.92 13.02 4.54
C ASP A 84 15.01 12.64 3.38
N LEU A 85 15.49 12.74 2.14
CA LEU A 85 14.77 12.29 0.93
C LEU A 85 14.53 10.79 0.93
N THR A 86 15.51 9.99 1.37
CA THR A 86 15.36 8.54 1.47
C THR A 86 14.29 8.18 2.49
N ASN A 87 14.29 8.83 3.66
CA ASN A 87 13.29 8.65 4.69
C ASN A 87 11.88 9.04 4.22
N LEU A 88 11.77 10.18 3.53
CA LEU A 88 10.51 10.62 2.93
C LEU A 88 10.01 9.63 1.88
N ASN A 89 10.89 9.14 1.00
CA ASN A 89 10.53 8.16 -0.03
C ASN A 89 10.01 6.86 0.60
N ASN A 90 10.68 6.36 1.65
CA ASN A 90 10.23 5.17 2.38
C ASN A 90 8.85 5.39 3.03
N SER A 91 8.61 6.58 3.61
CA SER A 91 7.30 6.94 4.18
C SER A 91 6.20 6.95 3.11
N LEU A 92 6.48 7.51 1.93
CA LEU A 92 5.54 7.53 0.81
C LEU A 92 5.25 6.12 0.27
N ILE A 93 6.26 5.26 0.17
CA ILE A 93 6.09 3.85 -0.22
C ILE A 93 5.14 3.15 0.76
N GLN A 94 5.32 3.32 2.07
CA GLN A 94 4.43 2.71 3.07
C GLN A 94 2.99 3.22 2.95
N LYS A 95 2.79 4.53 2.81
CA LYS A 95 1.44 5.10 2.59
C LYS A 95 0.77 4.56 1.33
N ASN A 96 1.52 4.41 0.23
CA ASN A 96 0.99 3.84 -1.00
C ASN A 96 0.56 2.38 -0.83
N LEU A 97 1.31 1.58 -0.07
CA LEU A 97 0.95 0.20 0.26
C LEU A 97 -0.34 0.15 1.09
N GLU A 98 -0.46 1.00 2.11
CA GLU A 98 -1.68 1.09 2.94
C GLU A 98 -2.91 1.48 2.13
N VAL A 99 -2.79 2.50 1.27
CA VAL A 99 -3.87 2.94 0.39
C VAL A 99 -4.27 1.83 -0.58
N SER A 100 -3.30 1.15 -1.20
CA SER A 100 -3.57 0.05 -2.13
C SER A 100 -4.31 -1.10 -1.43
N ALA A 101 -3.86 -1.51 -0.25
CA ALA A 101 -4.56 -2.53 0.55
C ALA A 101 -5.99 -2.11 0.94
N GLY A 102 -6.19 -0.81 1.23
CA GLY A 102 -7.51 -0.23 1.48
C GLY A 102 -8.43 -0.29 0.25
N ILE A 103 -7.88 -0.03 -0.94
CA ILE A 103 -8.60 -0.13 -2.23
C ILE A 103 -8.99 -1.57 -2.51
N ASP A 104 -8.09 -2.53 -2.35
CA ASP A 104 -8.36 -3.96 -2.61
C ASP A 104 -9.48 -4.47 -1.70
N LYS A 105 -9.42 -4.14 -0.40
CA LYS A 105 -10.47 -4.49 0.56
C LYS A 105 -11.82 -3.88 0.20
N SER A 106 -11.82 -2.62 -0.24
CA SER A 106 -13.05 -1.91 -0.62
C SER A 106 -13.64 -2.47 -1.91
N THR A 107 -12.80 -2.77 -2.89
CA THR A 107 -13.18 -3.42 -4.16
C THR A 107 -13.78 -4.80 -3.91
N GLY A 108 -13.18 -5.59 -3.01
CA GLY A 108 -13.73 -6.89 -2.60
C GLY A 108 -15.13 -6.77 -2.00
N LYS A 109 -15.38 -5.78 -1.15
CA LYS A 109 -16.71 -5.50 -0.58
C LYS A 109 -17.73 -5.06 -1.64
N ILE A 110 -17.32 -4.18 -2.56
CA ILE A 110 -18.18 -3.73 -3.66
C ILE A 110 -18.56 -4.93 -4.54
N ASN A 111 -17.58 -5.76 -4.91
CA ASN A 111 -17.82 -6.96 -5.70
C ASN A 111 -18.79 -7.90 -4.98
N SER A 112 -18.61 -8.12 -3.68
CA SER A 112 -19.51 -8.95 -2.87
C SER A 112 -20.94 -8.38 -2.81
N TYR A 113 -21.08 -7.05 -2.73
CA TYR A 113 -22.38 -6.37 -2.75
C TYR A 113 -23.08 -6.40 -4.12
N ILE A 114 -22.30 -6.38 -5.20
CA ILE A 114 -22.82 -6.49 -6.57
C ILE A 114 -23.24 -7.93 -6.88
N THR A 115 -22.43 -8.91 -6.46
CA THR A 115 -22.67 -10.33 -6.70
C THR A 115 -23.59 -10.97 -5.66
N GLY A 116 -23.91 -10.31 -4.55
CA GLY A 116 -24.69 -10.94 -3.47
C GLY A 116 -23.93 -12.10 -2.80
N ALA A 117 -22.59 -12.04 -2.79
CA ALA A 117 -21.72 -13.12 -2.36
C ALA A 117 -22.14 -13.72 -1.00
N ASN A 118 -22.10 -15.04 -0.87
CA ASN A 118 -22.50 -15.76 0.34
C ASN A 118 -23.94 -15.50 0.82
N SER A 119 -24.81 -14.96 -0.04
CA SER A 119 -26.23 -14.80 0.24
C SER A 119 -27.07 -15.73 -0.61
N PHE A 120 -28.18 -16.19 -0.04
CA PHE A 120 -29.22 -16.93 -0.76
C PHE A 120 -30.61 -16.55 -0.24
N CYS A 121 -31.63 -16.85 -1.03
CA CYS A 121 -33.01 -16.57 -0.69
C CYS A 121 -33.72 -17.85 -0.27
N PHE A 122 -34.56 -17.73 0.75
CA PHE A 122 -35.50 -18.75 1.17
C PHE A 122 -36.92 -18.18 1.06
N MET A 123 -37.84 -18.93 0.46
CA MET A 123 -39.26 -18.60 0.40
C MET A 123 -40.02 -19.37 1.47
N GLY A 124 -41.01 -18.76 2.12
CA GLY A 124 -41.99 -19.51 2.90
C GLY A 124 -43.41 -19.01 2.65
N ILE A 125 -44.37 -19.61 3.37
CA ILE A 125 -45.78 -19.21 3.34
C ILE A 125 -46.16 -18.71 4.73
N LEU A 126 -46.72 -17.50 4.81
CA LEU A 126 -47.36 -16.96 6.01
C LEU A 126 -48.87 -17.16 5.90
N PHE A 127 -49.52 -17.58 6.99
CA PHE A 127 -50.97 -17.67 7.10
C PHE A 127 -51.45 -16.47 7.93
N PRO A 128 -52.02 -15.43 7.30
CA PRO A 128 -52.28 -14.14 7.96
C PRO A 128 -53.45 -14.16 8.94
N THR A 129 -54.36 -15.14 8.85
CA THR A 129 -55.57 -15.22 9.68
C THR A 129 -55.71 -16.58 10.32
N ILE A 130 -56.13 -16.60 11.58
CA ILE A 130 -56.46 -17.83 12.32
C ILE A 130 -57.69 -18.52 11.72
N ASP A 131 -58.61 -17.76 11.11
CA ASP A 131 -59.89 -18.27 10.60
C ASP A 131 -59.82 -18.87 9.19
N ASN A 132 -58.79 -18.51 8.40
CA ASN A 132 -58.58 -19.01 7.04
C ASN A 132 -57.22 -19.70 6.90
N GLU A 133 -57.13 -20.87 7.52
CA GLU A 133 -55.91 -21.67 7.59
C GLU A 133 -55.58 -22.38 6.26
N THR A 134 -56.30 -22.09 5.18
CA THR A 134 -56.01 -22.63 3.85
C THR A 134 -55.39 -21.61 2.92
N GLU A 135 -55.52 -20.31 3.21
CA GLU A 135 -55.01 -19.24 2.36
C GLU A 135 -53.84 -18.53 3.05
N GLY A 136 -52.68 -18.60 2.41
CA GLY A 136 -51.46 -17.94 2.85
C GLY A 136 -50.92 -16.95 1.82
N VAL A 137 -49.82 -16.30 2.16
CA VAL A 137 -49.06 -15.41 1.26
C VAL A 137 -47.60 -15.82 1.26
N PHE A 138 -46.95 -15.78 0.10
CA PHE A 138 -45.52 -16.06 0.04
C PHE A 138 -44.72 -14.93 0.67
N TYR A 139 -43.70 -15.29 1.42
CA TYR A 139 -42.65 -14.37 1.87
C TYR A 139 -41.29 -14.86 1.42
N PHE A 140 -40.38 -13.92 1.21
CA PHE A 140 -38.99 -14.16 0.84
C PHE A 140 -38.10 -13.60 1.93
N ASN A 141 -37.12 -14.39 2.35
CA ASN A 141 -36.13 -14.00 3.34
C ASN A 141 -34.73 -14.19 2.75
N THR A 142 -33.91 -13.16 2.87
CA THR A 142 -32.49 -13.24 2.49
C THR A 142 -31.67 -13.71 3.67
N ILE A 143 -30.86 -14.74 3.46
CA ILE A 143 -29.86 -15.23 4.40
C ILE A 143 -28.49 -14.87 3.84
N GLY A 144 -27.66 -14.20 4.64
CA GLY A 144 -26.33 -13.71 4.24
C GLY A 144 -26.15 -12.22 4.48
N ASP A 145 -24.96 -11.71 4.15
CA ASP A 145 -24.54 -10.34 4.47
C ASP A 145 -24.81 -9.34 3.33
N PHE A 146 -25.03 -9.81 2.11
CA PHE A 146 -25.15 -8.98 0.92
C PHE A 146 -26.56 -9.07 0.30
N PRO A 147 -27.05 -8.00 -0.32
CA PRO A 147 -28.37 -7.99 -0.93
C PRO A 147 -28.42 -8.93 -2.13
N LEU A 148 -29.60 -9.49 -2.37
CA LEU A 148 -29.91 -10.20 -3.60
C LEU A 148 -30.67 -9.26 -4.53
N LYS A 149 -30.30 -9.25 -5.81
CA LYS A 149 -30.87 -8.38 -6.83
C LYS A 149 -31.33 -9.20 -8.02
N ASP A 150 -32.25 -8.61 -8.79
CA ASP A 150 -32.75 -9.16 -10.04
C ASP A 150 -33.21 -10.62 -9.84
N ILE A 151 -34.02 -10.81 -8.79
CA ILE A 151 -34.40 -12.14 -8.33
C ILE A 151 -35.56 -12.61 -9.18
N HIS A 152 -35.33 -13.62 -10.00
CA HIS A 152 -36.37 -14.31 -10.75
C HIS A 152 -36.83 -15.52 -9.92
N VAL A 153 -38.11 -15.56 -9.60
CA VAL A 153 -38.73 -16.64 -8.84
C VAL A 153 -39.63 -17.44 -9.78
N LYS A 154 -39.50 -18.76 -9.76
CA LYS A 154 -40.42 -19.70 -10.39
C LYS A 154 -40.87 -20.74 -9.37
N ILE A 155 -42.17 -20.82 -9.13
CA ILE A 155 -42.79 -21.74 -8.16
C ILE A 155 -43.56 -22.79 -8.96
N LEU A 156 -43.30 -24.06 -8.69
CA LEU A 156 -43.96 -25.22 -9.27
C LEU A 156 -44.73 -25.97 -8.18
N ASP A 157 -46.02 -26.21 -8.41
CA ASP A 157 -46.84 -27.12 -7.60
C ASP A 157 -46.63 -28.56 -8.11
N LEU A 158 -45.96 -29.39 -7.33
CA LEU A 158 -45.62 -30.75 -7.75
C LEU A 158 -46.81 -31.71 -7.63
N ASP A 159 -47.78 -31.42 -6.76
CA ASP A 159 -48.96 -32.28 -6.60
C ASP A 159 -49.95 -32.08 -7.75
N TYR A 160 -49.95 -30.88 -8.33
CA TYR A 160 -50.67 -30.62 -9.57
C TYR A 160 -50.12 -31.47 -10.72
N ILE A 161 -48.80 -31.47 -10.93
CA ILE A 161 -48.14 -32.15 -12.06
C ILE A 161 -48.45 -33.67 -12.07
N GLN A 162 -48.59 -34.28 -10.89
CA GLN A 162 -48.86 -35.71 -10.77
C GLN A 162 -50.32 -36.11 -10.97
N THR A 163 -51.27 -35.22 -10.68
CA THR A 163 -52.70 -35.57 -10.61
C THR A 163 -53.51 -35.10 -11.82
N GLY A 164 -53.04 -34.09 -12.55
CA GLY A 164 -53.69 -33.61 -13.80
C GLY A 164 -55.08 -32.98 -13.61
N VAL A 165 -55.51 -32.72 -12.37
CA VAL A 165 -56.82 -32.16 -12.04
C VAL A 165 -56.68 -30.73 -11.52
N PHE A 166 -57.21 -29.77 -12.28
CA PHE A 166 -57.31 -28.35 -11.92
C PHE A 166 -58.25 -28.13 -10.73
N LYS A 167 -57.71 -27.87 -9.53
CA LYS A 167 -58.53 -27.53 -8.36
C LYS A 167 -58.05 -26.32 -7.53
N ASN A 168 -56.89 -25.72 -7.82
CA ASN A 168 -56.35 -24.58 -7.07
C ASN A 168 -55.96 -23.41 -8.00
N MET A 169 -55.84 -22.20 -7.42
CA MET A 169 -55.67 -20.90 -8.10
C MET A 169 -54.33 -20.72 -8.87
N PHE A 170 -53.44 -21.72 -8.86
CA PHE A 170 -52.20 -21.74 -9.65
C PHE A 170 -52.26 -22.84 -10.70
N ASP A 171 -52.25 -22.46 -11.97
CA ASP A 171 -52.50 -23.41 -13.06
C ASP A 171 -51.48 -24.55 -13.13
N ILE A 172 -50.18 -24.31 -12.85
CA ILE A 172 -49.08 -25.32 -12.67
C ILE A 172 -47.86 -24.61 -12.06
N GLU A 173 -47.63 -23.40 -12.56
CA GLU A 173 -46.41 -22.64 -12.42
C GLU A 173 -46.75 -21.18 -12.17
N LYS A 174 -45.95 -20.53 -11.32
CA LYS A 174 -45.99 -19.08 -11.17
C LYS A 174 -44.59 -18.51 -11.21
N SER A 175 -44.41 -17.49 -12.05
CA SER A 175 -43.13 -16.80 -12.21
C SER A 175 -43.31 -15.30 -11.97
N PHE A 176 -42.36 -14.69 -11.28
CA PHE A 176 -42.34 -13.24 -11.02
C PHE A 176 -40.94 -12.79 -10.62
N GLU A 177 -40.76 -11.47 -10.59
CA GLU A 177 -39.48 -10.84 -10.30
C GLU A 177 -39.55 -10.04 -9.00
N ILE A 178 -38.48 -10.09 -8.22
CA ILE A 178 -38.25 -9.24 -7.06
C ILE A 178 -36.99 -8.44 -7.34
N GLN A 179 -37.10 -7.11 -7.42
CA GLN A 179 -35.97 -6.27 -7.79
C GLN A 179 -34.80 -6.39 -6.82
N THR A 180 -35.07 -6.31 -5.51
CA THR A 180 -34.02 -6.39 -4.49
C THR A 180 -34.57 -6.91 -3.19
N LEU A 181 -33.87 -7.88 -2.60
CA LEU A 181 -34.04 -8.25 -1.20
C LEU A 181 -32.82 -7.77 -0.40
N LYS A 182 -33.10 -7.02 0.66
CA LYS A 182 -32.07 -6.53 1.58
C LYS A 182 -31.66 -7.65 2.55
N PRO A 183 -30.39 -7.68 3.00
CA PRO A 183 -29.94 -8.64 4.00
C PRO A 183 -30.84 -8.66 5.23
N ASN A 184 -31.17 -9.85 5.72
CA ASN A 184 -31.96 -10.06 6.94
C ASN A 184 -33.31 -9.35 6.95
N LYS A 185 -33.91 -9.12 5.77
CA LYS A 185 -35.27 -8.59 5.64
C LYS A 185 -36.21 -9.59 5.00
N ILE A 186 -37.43 -9.60 5.50
CA ILE A 186 -38.55 -10.35 4.93
C ILE A 186 -39.30 -9.43 3.96
N THR A 187 -39.57 -9.94 2.76
CA THR A 187 -40.45 -9.31 1.78
C THR A 187 -41.66 -10.21 1.57
N ILE A 188 -42.85 -9.68 1.84
CA ILE A 188 -44.12 -10.40 1.67
C ILE A 188 -44.68 -10.05 0.30
N THR A 189 -45.12 -11.06 -0.44
CA THR A 189 -45.81 -10.87 -1.72
C THR A 189 -47.30 -10.70 -1.54
N GLN A 190 -47.96 -10.11 -2.53
CA GLN A 190 -49.42 -10.02 -2.58
C GLN A 190 -50.06 -11.24 -3.24
N PHE A 191 -49.31 -12.33 -3.42
CA PHE A 191 -49.79 -13.51 -4.12
C PHE A 191 -50.40 -14.49 -3.12
N PRO A 192 -51.73 -14.65 -3.09
CA PRO A 192 -52.36 -15.64 -2.25
C PRO A 192 -52.00 -17.04 -2.74
N VAL A 193 -51.78 -17.96 -1.81
CA VAL A 193 -51.59 -19.38 -2.07
C VAL A 193 -52.61 -20.17 -1.26
N LYS A 194 -53.29 -21.10 -1.91
CA LYS A 194 -54.24 -21.99 -1.24
C LYS A 194 -53.64 -23.38 -1.08
N LEU A 195 -53.56 -23.85 0.17
CA LEU A 195 -53.08 -25.19 0.50
C LEU A 195 -54.24 -26.13 0.84
N ASN A 196 -54.09 -27.41 0.50
CA ASN A 196 -55.05 -28.44 0.86
C ASN A 196 -54.66 -29.07 2.21
N LYS A 197 -55.56 -29.03 3.20
CA LYS A 197 -55.33 -29.60 4.54
C LYS A 197 -55.34 -31.12 4.59
N GLU A 198 -56.06 -31.76 3.67
CA GLU A 198 -56.26 -33.22 3.65
C GLU A 198 -55.05 -33.98 3.11
N LYS A 199 -54.15 -33.29 2.40
CA LYS A 199 -52.95 -33.89 1.81
C LYS A 199 -51.69 -33.07 2.11
N GLN A 200 -50.54 -33.68 1.83
CA GLN A 200 -49.28 -32.95 1.76
C GLN A 200 -49.28 -32.07 0.51
N ASN A 201 -48.76 -30.85 0.65
CA ASN A 201 -48.56 -29.89 -0.44
C ASN A 201 -47.06 -29.80 -0.73
N ASN A 202 -46.65 -30.08 -1.95
CA ASN A 202 -45.25 -30.15 -2.38
C ASN A 202 -44.95 -29.05 -3.41
N PHE A 203 -43.96 -28.21 -3.11
CA PHE A 203 -43.52 -27.14 -3.98
C PHE A 203 -42.05 -27.32 -4.35
N LYS A 204 -41.74 -27.00 -5.61
CA LYS A 204 -40.36 -26.77 -6.06
C LYS A 204 -40.24 -25.32 -6.48
N ILE A 205 -39.34 -24.60 -5.84
CA ILE A 205 -39.08 -23.19 -6.10
C ILE A 205 -37.69 -23.07 -6.73
N ILE A 206 -37.62 -22.40 -7.86
CA ILE A 206 -36.39 -22.11 -8.57
C ILE A 206 -36.17 -20.60 -8.45
N LEU A 207 -35.01 -20.22 -7.93
CA LEU A 207 -34.61 -18.85 -7.67
C LEU A 207 -33.35 -18.57 -8.48
N SER A 208 -33.36 -17.53 -9.29
CA SER A 208 -32.18 -17.03 -9.99
C SER A 208 -31.88 -15.61 -9.56
N THR A 209 -30.64 -15.31 -9.23
CA THR A 209 -30.22 -14.02 -8.66
C THR A 209 -28.80 -13.66 -9.12
N ASN A 210 -28.36 -12.42 -8.82
CA ASN A 210 -26.95 -12.03 -8.95
C ASN A 210 -25.96 -12.93 -8.17
N ALA A 211 -26.40 -13.63 -7.11
CA ALA A 211 -25.60 -14.58 -6.32
C ALA A 211 -25.59 -16.00 -6.87
N GLY A 212 -26.31 -16.23 -7.96
CA GLY A 212 -26.47 -17.52 -8.61
C GLY A 212 -27.87 -18.10 -8.47
N ASP A 213 -27.96 -19.38 -8.81
CA ASP A 213 -29.21 -20.12 -8.90
C ASP A 213 -29.38 -21.07 -7.72
N PHE A 214 -30.60 -21.11 -7.18
CA PHE A 214 -30.97 -21.92 -6.04
C PHE A 214 -32.24 -22.71 -6.35
N ILE A 215 -32.30 -23.92 -5.80
CA ILE A 215 -33.49 -24.77 -5.85
C ILE A 215 -33.94 -24.97 -4.41
N GLN A 216 -35.17 -24.58 -4.12
CA GLN A 216 -35.81 -24.87 -2.86
C GLN A 216 -36.90 -25.92 -3.05
N GLU A 217 -36.93 -26.89 -2.15
CA GLU A 217 -37.98 -27.89 -2.04
C GLU A 217 -38.72 -27.64 -0.74
N SER A 218 -40.02 -27.42 -0.84
CA SER A 218 -40.88 -27.14 0.31
C SER A 218 -42.03 -28.11 0.38
N LYS A 219 -42.28 -28.64 1.58
CA LYS A 219 -43.36 -29.57 1.87
C LYS A 219 -44.17 -29.03 3.04
N TYR A 220 -45.48 -28.97 2.87
CA TYR A 220 -46.43 -28.49 3.87
C TYR A 220 -47.46 -29.57 4.16
N ARG A 221 -47.75 -29.81 5.45
CA ARG A 221 -48.82 -30.73 5.86
C ARG A 221 -49.54 -30.17 7.07
N TYR A 222 -50.86 -30.26 7.07
CA TYR A 222 -51.68 -29.80 8.18
C TYR A 222 -51.93 -30.94 9.17
N VAL A 223 -51.59 -30.75 10.44
CA VAL A 223 -51.73 -31.77 11.50
C VAL A 223 -52.10 -31.08 12.81
N LYS A 224 -53.16 -31.54 13.49
CA LYS A 224 -53.60 -31.01 14.81
C LYS A 224 -53.66 -29.49 14.83
N ASP A 225 -54.43 -28.93 13.89
CA ASP A 225 -54.70 -27.50 13.78
C ASP A 225 -53.47 -26.61 13.55
N ARG A 226 -52.40 -27.15 12.94
CA ARG A 226 -51.24 -26.37 12.52
C ARG A 226 -50.60 -26.88 11.23
N TRP A 227 -49.97 -25.97 10.49
CA TRP A 227 -49.10 -26.34 9.37
C TRP A 227 -47.71 -26.75 9.87
N LEU A 228 -47.32 -27.96 9.49
CA LEU A 228 -45.95 -28.45 9.60
C LEU A 228 -45.23 -28.14 8.30
N THR A 229 -43.96 -27.75 8.39
CA THR A 229 -43.14 -27.41 7.21
C THR A 229 -41.87 -28.24 7.17
N ALA A 230 -41.44 -28.58 5.96
CA ALA A 230 -40.10 -29.10 5.70
C ALA A 230 -39.56 -28.41 4.44
N ASP A 231 -38.47 -27.69 4.62
CA ASP A 231 -37.82 -26.89 3.60
C ASP A 231 -36.35 -27.28 3.43
N ARG A 232 -35.91 -27.40 2.18
CA ARG A 232 -34.50 -27.62 1.82
C ARG A 232 -34.12 -26.66 0.69
N VAL A 233 -33.03 -25.90 0.86
CA VAL A 233 -32.48 -25.01 -0.17
C VAL A 233 -31.14 -25.56 -0.62
N LEU A 234 -30.99 -25.72 -1.93
CA LEU A 234 -29.82 -26.25 -2.59
C LEU A 234 -29.23 -25.19 -3.51
N ASN A 235 -27.90 -25.13 -3.58
CA ASN A 235 -27.23 -24.47 -4.70
C ASN A 235 -27.52 -25.26 -5.99
N ALA A 236 -28.08 -24.62 -7.01
CA ALA A 236 -28.53 -25.32 -8.20
C ALA A 236 -27.37 -25.96 -8.98
N LYS A 237 -26.18 -25.36 -8.93
CA LYS A 237 -24.97 -25.80 -9.63
C LYS A 237 -24.23 -26.89 -8.85
N THR A 238 -23.92 -26.64 -7.58
CA THR A 238 -23.10 -27.57 -6.77
C THR A 238 -23.91 -28.67 -6.11
N LYS A 239 -25.24 -28.52 -6.04
CA LYS A 239 -26.17 -29.39 -5.29
C LYS A 239 -25.92 -29.43 -3.78
N GLU A 240 -25.07 -28.55 -3.28
CA GLU A 240 -24.82 -28.40 -1.84
C GLU A 240 -26.07 -27.90 -1.13
N THR A 241 -26.35 -28.47 0.04
CA THR A 241 -27.44 -28.02 0.91
C THR A 241 -27.02 -26.78 1.66
N LEU A 242 -27.67 -25.65 1.36
CA LEU A 242 -27.41 -24.36 2.01
C LEU A 242 -28.28 -24.17 3.26
N LEU A 243 -29.48 -24.74 3.24
CA LEU A 243 -30.42 -24.70 4.36
C LEU A 243 -31.27 -25.96 4.37
N GLN A 244 -31.49 -26.51 5.56
CA GLN A 244 -32.51 -27.53 5.79
C GLN A 244 -33.25 -27.23 7.09
N ARG A 245 -34.57 -27.11 7.00
CA ARG A 245 -35.45 -26.84 8.15
C ARG A 245 -36.60 -27.81 8.10
N VAL A 246 -36.76 -28.61 9.15
CA VAL A 246 -37.83 -29.60 9.24
C VAL A 246 -38.51 -29.41 10.58
N ASP A 247 -39.83 -29.20 10.57
CA ASP A 247 -40.61 -29.23 11.80
C ASP A 247 -40.45 -30.61 12.45
N PRO A 248 -40.12 -30.73 13.75
CA PRO A 248 -39.87 -32.01 14.40
C PRO A 248 -41.04 -33.00 14.30
N GLN A 249 -42.27 -32.51 14.16
CA GLN A 249 -43.47 -33.33 14.00
C GLN A 249 -43.73 -33.73 12.53
N PHE A 250 -42.91 -33.25 11.59
CA PHE A 250 -43.02 -33.61 10.19
C PHE A 250 -42.55 -35.06 9.93
N GLY A 251 -41.70 -35.62 10.76
CA GLY A 251 -41.13 -36.95 10.58
C GLY A 251 -39.61 -36.89 10.46
N ASP A 252 -39.00 -37.97 9.97
CA ASP A 252 -37.54 -38.10 9.91
C ASP A 252 -36.89 -37.15 8.88
N PRO A 253 -36.07 -36.17 9.32
CA PRO A 253 -35.43 -35.19 8.45
C PRO A 253 -34.57 -35.78 7.32
N GLN A 254 -34.01 -36.98 7.49
CA GLN A 254 -33.12 -37.58 6.49
C GLN A 254 -33.90 -38.12 5.29
N ASN A 255 -35.09 -38.66 5.54
CA ASN A 255 -35.88 -39.35 4.52
C ASN A 255 -36.95 -38.45 3.87
N ILE A 256 -37.21 -37.25 4.42
CA ILE A 256 -38.31 -36.39 3.95
C ILE A 256 -38.15 -35.97 2.49
N PHE A 257 -36.93 -35.73 2.01
CA PHE A 257 -36.68 -35.24 0.66
C PHE A 257 -36.14 -36.31 -0.29
N GLU A 258 -36.07 -37.57 0.15
CA GLU A 258 -35.68 -38.71 -0.67
C GLU A 258 -36.93 -39.34 -1.29
N LYS A 259 -37.31 -38.88 -2.49
CA LYS A 259 -38.31 -39.53 -3.35
C LYS A 259 -38.01 -39.26 -4.82
#